data_AF-A0A455ULS1-F1
#
_entry.id   AF-A0A455ULS1-F1
#
_cell.length_a   1.000
_cell.length_b   1.000
_cell.length_c   1.000
_cell.angle_alpha   90.00
_cell.angle_beta   90.00
_cell.angle_gamma   90.00
#
_symmetry.space_group_name_H-M   'P 1'
#
loop_
_entity.id
_entity.type
_entity.pdbx_description
1 polymer ?
#
loop_
_entity_poly.entity_id
_entity_poly.type
_entity_poly.pdbx_seq_one_letter_code
_entity_poly.pdbx_strand_id
1 'polypeptide(L)'
;MIATASITLLVLCSFNQVGDGYDLILPRLLDTLLGSLIAGLAVFFILPDWQGRRLYREAANALNNHRRYLEEIIHQYEEGKQDDLAYRLARRNAHNADAALSTLLTNMLHEPGHYRKLDADNGLRFLVLSNTLLSHLSALGAHRHQLADDEDDATLVPVAKRIGELLGQIAEQLNKRQPVEATKEQAAELLAQLEEQSAVAADEPAITLYRPYPKPTTPHR
;
A
#
# COMPACT_ATOMS: atom_id res chain seq x y z
N MET A 1 -6.86 -14.13 -32.42
CA MET A 1 -8.08 -14.97 -32.44
C MET A 1 -8.21 -15.79 -33.72
N ILE A 2 -7.98 -15.22 -34.90
CA ILE A 2 -8.00 -15.98 -36.17
C ILE A 2 -6.86 -17.02 -36.22
N ALA A 3 -5.64 -16.67 -35.79
CA ALA A 3 -4.50 -17.59 -35.80
C ALA A 3 -4.67 -18.83 -34.89
N THR A 4 -5.25 -18.64 -33.69
CA THR A 4 -5.54 -19.75 -32.79
C THR A 4 -6.63 -20.66 -33.35
N ALA A 5 -7.66 -20.10 -33.99
CA ALA A 5 -8.71 -20.88 -34.65
C ALA A 5 -8.19 -21.65 -35.88
N SER A 6 -7.28 -21.07 -36.66
CA SER A 6 -6.67 -21.73 -37.82
C SER A 6 -5.77 -22.91 -37.42
N ILE A 7 -5.04 -22.80 -36.31
CA ILE A 7 -4.20 -23.88 -35.78
C ILE A 7 -5.06 -25.05 -35.29
N THR A 8 -6.14 -24.80 -34.55
CA THR A 8 -7.06 -25.87 -34.14
C THR A 8 -7.73 -26.55 -35.33
N LEU A 9 -8.15 -25.77 -36.33
CA LEU A 9 -8.82 -26.32 -37.52
C LEU A 9 -7.87 -27.17 -38.38
N LEU A 10 -6.61 -26.75 -38.54
CA LEU A 10 -5.57 -27.50 -39.27
C LEU A 10 -5.28 -28.83 -38.59
N VAL A 11 -5.17 -28.84 -37.26
CA VAL A 11 -4.92 -30.06 -36.47
C VAL A 11 -6.10 -31.02 -36.58
N LEU A 12 -7.34 -30.52 -36.48
CA LEU A 12 -8.55 -31.33 -36.65
C LEU A 12 -8.64 -31.94 -38.06
N CYS A 13 -8.32 -31.16 -39.08
CA CYS A 13 -8.35 -31.60 -40.47
C CYS A 13 -7.24 -32.62 -40.78
N SER A 14 -6.05 -32.44 -40.19
CA SER A 14 -4.92 -33.35 -40.36
C SER A 14 -5.19 -34.73 -39.75
N PHE A 15 -5.90 -34.79 -38.63
CA PHE A 15 -6.30 -36.07 -38.02
C PHE A 15 -7.47 -36.76 -38.73
N ASN A 16 -8.36 -35.99 -39.35
CA ASN A 16 -9.48 -36.53 -40.14
C ASN A 16 -9.02 -37.16 -41.48
N GLN A 17 -7.85 -36.79 -42.01
CA GLN A 17 -7.37 -37.24 -43.32
C GLN A 17 -6.58 -38.57 -43.29
N VAL A 18 -6.14 -39.06 -42.13
CA VAL A 18 -5.32 -40.28 -41.97
C VAL A 18 -6.18 -41.51 -41.67
N GLY A 19 -7.29 -41.66 -42.40
CA GLY A 19 -8.32 -42.67 -42.14
C GLY A 19 -7.81 -44.12 -42.05
N ASP A 20 -7.62 -44.61 -40.82
CA ASP A 20 -7.87 -46.00 -40.36
C ASP A 20 -7.71 -46.12 -38.82
N GLY A 21 -8.11 -45.09 -38.06
CA GLY A 21 -7.62 -44.89 -36.68
C GLY A 21 -8.67 -44.83 -35.57
N TYR A 22 -9.91 -45.29 -35.77
CA TYR A 22 -10.97 -45.12 -34.76
C TYR A 22 -10.59 -45.69 -33.37
N ASP A 23 -9.87 -46.83 -33.32
CA ASP A 23 -9.40 -47.45 -32.07
C ASP A 23 -8.21 -46.71 -31.41
N LEU A 24 -7.43 -45.92 -32.15
CA LEU A 24 -6.28 -45.17 -31.63
C LEU A 24 -6.55 -43.66 -31.46
N ILE A 25 -7.50 -43.10 -32.20
CA ILE A 25 -7.84 -41.67 -32.19
C ILE A 25 -8.70 -41.34 -30.97
N LEU A 26 -9.66 -42.19 -30.60
CA LEU A 26 -10.49 -42.02 -29.41
C LEU A 26 -9.67 -41.91 -28.10
N PRO A 27 -8.73 -42.82 -27.79
CA PRO A 27 -7.91 -42.71 -26.59
C PRO A 27 -7.01 -41.46 -26.63
N ARG A 28 -6.45 -41.10 -27.79
CA ARG A 28 -5.59 -39.91 -27.92
C ARG A 28 -6.36 -38.59 -27.80
N LEU A 29 -7.60 -38.55 -28.29
CA LEU A 29 -8.49 -37.40 -28.12
C LEU A 29 -8.88 -37.24 -26.65
N LEU A 30 -9.22 -38.34 -25.98
CA LEU A 30 -9.49 -38.35 -24.53
C LEU A 30 -8.27 -37.89 -23.73
N ASP A 31 -7.06 -38.34 -24.07
CA ASP A 31 -5.83 -37.90 -23.42
C ASP A 31 -5.58 -36.39 -23.60
N THR A 32 -5.84 -35.83 -24.79
CA THR A 32 -5.72 -34.37 -25.00
C THR A 32 -6.82 -33.56 -24.33
N LEU A 33 -8.04 -34.11 -24.25
CA LEU A 33 -9.15 -33.47 -23.55
C LEU A 33 -8.92 -33.48 -22.04
N LEU A 34 -8.49 -34.61 -21.47
CA LEU A 34 -8.10 -34.73 -20.07
C LEU A 34 -6.87 -33.87 -19.77
N GLY A 35 -5.86 -33.86 -20.65
CA GLY A 35 -4.67 -33.03 -20.49
C GLY A 35 -4.99 -31.53 -20.50
N SER A 36 -5.84 -31.08 -21.42
CA SER A 36 -6.28 -29.67 -21.49
C SER A 36 -7.22 -29.29 -20.35
N LEU A 37 -8.08 -30.21 -19.89
CA LEU A 37 -8.92 -30.02 -18.72
C LEU A 37 -8.07 -29.90 -17.46
N ILE A 38 -7.10 -30.79 -17.25
CA ILE A 38 -6.17 -30.74 -16.12
C ILE A 38 -5.33 -29.47 -16.18
N ALA A 39 -4.81 -29.08 -17.35
CA ALA A 39 -4.08 -27.83 -17.52
C ALA A 39 -4.97 -26.61 -17.24
N GLY A 40 -6.22 -26.62 -17.69
CA GLY A 40 -7.20 -25.58 -17.42
C GLY A 40 -7.52 -25.45 -15.93
N LEU A 41 -7.73 -26.57 -15.24
CA LEU A 41 -7.92 -26.61 -13.79
C LEU A 41 -6.65 -26.14 -13.06
N ALA A 42 -5.47 -26.58 -13.48
CA ALA A 42 -4.21 -26.14 -12.91
C ALA A 42 -4.04 -24.62 -13.03
N VAL A 43 -4.28 -24.03 -14.21
CA VAL A 43 -4.22 -22.56 -14.39
C VAL A 43 -5.27 -21.86 -13.54
N PHE A 44 -6.50 -22.42 -13.48
CA PHE A 44 -7.58 -21.86 -12.69
C PHE A 44 -7.31 -21.89 -11.18
N PHE A 45 -6.64 -22.91 -10.65
CA PHE A 45 -6.31 -23.03 -9.23
C PHE A 45 -4.98 -22.39 -8.83
N ILE A 46 -3.97 -22.45 -9.70
CA ILE A 46 -2.65 -21.90 -9.42
C ILE A 46 -2.71 -20.37 -9.48
N LEU A 47 -3.16 -19.78 -10.60
CA LEU A 47 -3.17 -18.33 -10.81
C LEU A 47 -3.80 -17.49 -9.67
N PRO A 48 -4.96 -17.84 -9.07
CA PRO A 48 -5.54 -17.06 -7.98
C PRO A 48 -4.67 -17.02 -6.72
N ASP A 49 -4.00 -18.13 -6.37
CA ASP A 49 -3.10 -18.16 -5.21
C ASP A 49 -1.90 -17.22 -5.39
N TRP A 50 -1.36 -17.11 -6.62
CA TRP A 50 -0.28 -16.17 -6.92
C TRP A 50 -0.73 -14.71 -6.82
N GLN A 51 -1.94 -14.38 -7.28
CA GLN A 51 -2.45 -13.01 -7.21
C GLN A 51 -2.74 -12.55 -5.79
N GLY A 52 -3.38 -13.40 -4.97
CA GLY A 52 -3.60 -13.10 -3.57
C GLY A 52 -2.27 -12.86 -2.85
N ARG A 53 -1.30 -13.77 -3.01
CA ARG A 53 0.05 -13.61 -2.43
C ARG A 53 0.75 -12.33 -2.91
N ARG A 54 0.59 -11.96 -4.18
CA ARG A 54 1.15 -10.73 -4.73
C ARG A 54 0.50 -9.49 -4.11
N LEU A 55 -0.81 -9.49 -3.87
CA LEU A 55 -1.52 -8.38 -3.22
C LEU A 55 -0.98 -8.09 -1.82
N TYR A 56 -0.86 -9.11 -0.97
CA TYR A 56 -0.29 -8.93 0.38
C TYR A 56 1.15 -8.39 0.33
N ARG A 57 1.95 -8.86 -0.64
CA ARG A 57 3.33 -8.39 -0.81
C ARG A 57 3.39 -6.93 -1.26
N GLU A 58 2.56 -6.52 -2.23
CA GLU A 58 2.53 -5.12 -2.67
C GLU A 58 1.96 -4.20 -1.59
N ALA A 59 0.98 -4.67 -0.81
CA ALA A 59 0.47 -3.95 0.35
C ALA A 59 1.57 -3.73 1.42
N ALA A 60 2.36 -4.76 1.72
CA ALA A 60 3.52 -4.65 2.61
C ALA A 60 4.61 -3.72 2.04
N ASN A 61 4.84 -3.76 0.73
CA ASN A 61 5.78 -2.85 0.06
C ASN A 61 5.31 -1.39 0.18
N ALA A 62 4.01 -1.11 -0.01
CA ALA A 62 3.45 0.22 0.16
C ALA A 62 3.66 0.73 1.59
N LEU A 63 3.28 -0.06 2.61
CA LEU A 63 3.51 0.32 4.02
C LEU A 63 4.97 0.59 4.33
N ASN A 64 5.90 -0.24 3.82
CA ASN A 64 7.32 -0.04 4.03
C ASN A 64 7.85 1.24 3.38
N ASN A 65 7.33 1.64 2.22
CA ASN A 65 7.71 2.91 1.59
C ASN A 65 7.10 4.10 2.34
N HIS A 66 5.88 3.99 2.86
CA HIS A 66 5.27 5.02 3.70
C HIS A 66 6.03 5.18 5.02
N ARG A 67 6.46 4.06 5.63
CA ARG A 67 7.34 4.04 6.81
C ARG A 67 8.66 4.76 6.53
N ARG A 68 9.34 4.43 5.42
CA ARG A 68 10.58 5.11 5.00
C ARG A 68 10.35 6.60 4.74
N TYR A 69 9.22 6.95 4.14
CA TYR A 69 8.88 8.36 3.93
C TYR A 69 8.69 9.11 5.24
N LEU A 70 8.04 8.49 6.23
CA LEU A 70 7.95 9.02 7.60
C LEU A 70 9.32 9.15 8.25
N GLU A 71 10.19 8.14 8.16
CA GLU A 71 11.56 8.19 8.69
C GLU A 71 12.36 9.37 8.11
N GLU A 72 12.28 9.61 6.80
CA GLU A 72 12.94 10.75 6.15
C GLU A 72 12.33 12.10 6.55
N ILE A 73 11.02 12.16 6.81
CA ILE A 73 10.38 13.36 7.38
C ILE A 73 11.00 13.65 8.75
N ILE A 74 11.04 12.66 9.64
CA ILE A 74 11.57 12.78 11.01
C ILE A 74 13.07 13.13 10.99
N HIS A 75 13.85 12.50 10.11
CA HIS A 75 15.28 12.79 10.00
C HIS A 75 15.54 14.26 9.63
N GLN A 76 14.71 14.86 8.78
CA GLN A 76 14.81 16.29 8.46
C GLN A 76 14.38 17.21 9.61
N TYR A 77 13.58 16.71 10.56
CA TYR A 77 13.33 17.42 11.82
C TYR A 77 14.59 17.40 12.70
N GLU A 78 15.19 16.22 12.94
CA GLU A 78 16.32 16.06 13.88
C GLU A 78 17.63 16.72 13.40
N GLU A 79 17.99 16.62 12.12
CA GLU A 79 19.31 17.06 11.61
C GLU A 79 19.28 18.38 10.82
N GLY A 80 18.09 18.97 10.65
CA GLY A 80 17.89 20.09 9.76
C GLY A 80 18.18 19.73 8.29
N LYS A 81 18.20 20.76 7.44
CA LYS A 81 17.96 20.64 5.99
C LYS A 81 19.14 20.14 5.14
N GLN A 82 19.82 19.07 5.56
CA GLN A 82 21.01 18.58 4.87
C GLN A 82 20.72 17.61 3.71
N ASP A 83 19.59 16.88 3.74
CA ASP A 83 19.33 15.79 2.78
C ASP A 83 17.97 15.89 2.05
N ASP A 84 17.81 16.90 1.18
CA ASP A 84 16.61 17.05 0.33
C ASP A 84 16.50 15.94 -0.73
N LEU A 85 17.58 15.23 -1.04
CA LEU A 85 17.54 14.15 -2.03
C LEU A 85 16.86 12.91 -1.46
N ALA A 86 17.25 12.46 -0.27
CA ALA A 86 16.69 11.29 0.38
C ALA A 86 15.16 11.43 0.60
N TYR A 87 14.72 12.59 1.09
CA TYR A 87 13.30 12.92 1.24
C TYR A 87 12.52 12.87 -0.08
N ARG A 88 13.03 13.52 -1.14
CA ARG A 88 12.34 13.51 -2.45
C ARG A 88 12.26 12.11 -3.03
N LEU A 89 13.31 11.30 -2.85
CA LEU A 89 13.34 9.92 -3.30
C LEU A 89 12.31 9.08 -2.52
N ALA A 90 12.25 9.21 -1.20
CA ALA A 90 11.28 8.49 -0.37
C ALA A 90 9.84 8.87 -0.71
N ARG A 91 9.55 10.17 -0.89
CA ARG A 91 8.24 10.64 -1.34
C ARG A 91 7.84 10.02 -2.68
N ARG A 92 8.75 10.02 -3.66
CA ARG A 92 8.50 9.42 -4.98
C ARG A 92 8.25 7.92 -4.87
N ASN A 93 9.05 7.21 -4.08
CA ASN A 93 8.92 5.77 -3.89
C ASN A 93 7.59 5.39 -3.23
N ALA A 94 7.11 6.18 -2.27
CA ALA A 94 5.80 6.00 -1.65
C ALA A 94 4.66 6.13 -2.67
N HIS A 95 4.67 7.19 -3.52
CA HIS A 95 3.68 7.33 -4.59
C HIS A 95 3.77 6.20 -5.63
N ASN A 96 4.98 5.76 -5.99
CA ASN A 96 5.17 4.66 -6.94
C ASN A 96 4.62 3.33 -6.38
N ALA A 97 4.82 3.06 -5.08
CA ALA A 97 4.31 1.87 -4.44
C ALA A 97 2.77 1.86 -4.40
N ASP A 98 2.14 3.00 -4.08
CA ASP A 98 0.68 3.14 -4.12
C ASP A 98 0.12 2.97 -5.55
N ALA A 99 0.80 3.52 -6.57
CA ALA A 99 0.41 3.34 -7.96
C ALA A 99 0.52 1.87 -8.41
N ALA A 100 1.58 1.17 -7.99
CA ALA A 100 1.77 -0.25 -8.26
C ALA A 100 0.66 -1.10 -7.62
N LEU A 101 0.30 -0.81 -6.37
CA LEU A 101 -0.79 -1.45 -5.65
C LEU A 101 -2.15 -1.21 -6.34
N SER A 102 -2.44 0.04 -6.71
CA SER A 102 -3.67 0.40 -7.43
C SER A 102 -3.78 -0.33 -8.78
N THR A 103 -2.66 -0.44 -9.52
CA THR A 103 -2.59 -1.17 -10.79
C THR A 103 -2.87 -2.67 -10.58
N LEU A 104 -2.23 -3.28 -9.58
CA LEU A 104 -2.46 -4.68 -9.21
C LEU A 104 -3.93 -4.94 -8.88
N LEU A 105 -4.53 -4.07 -8.06
CA LEU A 105 -5.91 -4.21 -7.63
C LEU A 105 -6.90 -4.02 -8.78
N THR A 106 -6.64 -3.04 -9.66
CA THR A 106 -7.44 -2.83 -10.88
C THR A 106 -7.40 -4.06 -11.78
N ASN A 107 -6.22 -4.69 -11.95
CA ASN A 107 -6.09 -5.93 -12.70
C ASN A 107 -6.89 -7.07 -12.06
N MET A 108 -6.85 -7.18 -10.72
CA MET A 108 -7.61 -8.19 -9.98
C MET A 108 -9.12 -8.01 -10.12
N LEU A 109 -9.62 -6.77 -10.14
CA LEU A 109 -11.04 -6.45 -10.32
C LEU A 109 -11.59 -6.80 -11.71
N HIS A 110 -10.73 -6.75 -12.74
CA HIS A 110 -11.11 -7.13 -14.11
C HIS A 110 -11.25 -8.64 -14.30
N GLU A 111 -10.89 -9.46 -13.31
CA GLU A 111 -10.89 -10.91 -13.44
C GLU A 111 -12.21 -11.54 -12.92
N PRO A 112 -13.01 -12.20 -13.79
CA PRO A 112 -14.29 -12.78 -13.41
C PRO A 112 -14.08 -14.06 -12.59
N GLY A 113 -14.13 -13.97 -11.26
CA GLY A 113 -14.14 -15.14 -10.38
C GLY A 113 -14.76 -14.81 -9.03
N HIS A 114 -15.75 -15.61 -8.57
CA HIS A 114 -16.47 -15.34 -7.31
C HIS A 114 -15.55 -15.32 -6.08
N TYR A 115 -14.48 -16.11 -6.07
CA TYR A 115 -13.47 -16.13 -5.01
C TYR A 115 -12.56 -14.88 -4.99
N ARG A 116 -12.52 -14.08 -6.08
CA ARG A 116 -11.70 -12.87 -6.18
C ARG A 116 -12.33 -11.65 -5.51
N LYS A 117 -13.65 -11.66 -5.25
CA LYS A 117 -14.36 -10.49 -4.75
C LYS A 117 -13.98 -10.11 -3.32
N LEU A 118 -13.71 -11.09 -2.45
CA LEU A 118 -13.39 -10.82 -1.03
C LEU A 118 -11.99 -10.22 -0.88
N ASP A 119 -10.98 -10.80 -1.53
CA ASP A 119 -9.61 -10.28 -1.52
C ASP A 119 -9.53 -8.91 -2.21
N ALA A 120 -10.28 -8.70 -3.29
CA ALA A 120 -10.36 -7.41 -3.95
C ALA A 120 -11.08 -6.35 -3.11
N ASP A 121 -12.15 -6.69 -2.38
CA ASP A 121 -12.83 -5.74 -1.47
C ASP A 121 -11.90 -5.32 -0.32
N ASN A 122 -11.24 -6.28 0.31
CA ASN A 122 -10.23 -5.99 1.34
C ASN A 122 -9.07 -5.15 0.77
N GLY A 123 -8.62 -5.47 -0.44
CA GLY A 123 -7.60 -4.69 -1.15
C GLY A 123 -8.04 -3.26 -1.46
N LEU A 124 -9.30 -3.03 -1.82
CA LEU A 124 -9.87 -1.69 -2.04
C LEU A 124 -9.91 -0.87 -0.75
N ARG A 125 -10.40 -1.46 0.33
CA ARG A 125 -10.40 -0.80 1.66
C ARG A 125 -8.98 -0.43 2.08
N PHE A 126 -8.04 -1.36 1.91
CA PHE A 126 -6.64 -1.12 2.20
C PHE A 126 -6.04 -0.01 1.33
N LEU A 127 -6.33 0.00 0.02
CA LEU A 127 -5.86 1.05 -0.89
C LEU A 127 -6.34 2.44 -0.46
N VAL A 128 -7.61 2.56 -0.05
CA VAL A 128 -8.15 3.82 0.49
C VAL A 128 -7.39 4.26 1.74
N LEU A 129 -7.16 3.34 2.69
CA LEU A 129 -6.38 3.64 3.89
C LEU A 129 -4.93 4.03 3.57
N SER A 130 -4.29 3.36 2.61
CA SER A 130 -2.93 3.68 2.16
C SER A 130 -2.84 5.10 1.60
N ASN A 131 -3.80 5.48 0.74
CA ASN A 131 -3.83 6.81 0.13
C ASN A 131 -4.13 7.91 1.16
N THR A 132 -5.00 7.63 2.14
CA THR A 132 -5.24 8.54 3.27
C THR A 132 -3.97 8.73 4.09
N LEU A 133 -3.27 7.65 4.44
CA LEU A 133 -1.99 7.71 5.16
C LEU A 133 -0.95 8.52 4.38
N LEU A 134 -0.83 8.29 3.06
CA LEU A 134 0.10 9.03 2.20
C LEU A 134 -0.24 10.52 2.12
N SER A 135 -1.54 10.85 2.15
CA SER A 135 -2.00 12.24 2.19
C SER A 135 -1.62 12.93 3.50
N HIS A 136 -1.80 12.25 4.64
CA HIS A 136 -1.36 12.76 5.95
C HIS A 136 0.17 12.91 6.03
N LEU A 137 0.94 11.94 5.54
CA LEU A 137 2.40 12.05 5.45
C LEU A 137 2.84 13.20 4.55
N SER A 138 2.13 13.45 3.45
CA SER A 138 2.41 14.57 2.55
C SER A 138 2.12 15.91 3.21
N ALA A 139 1.02 16.02 3.97
CA ALA A 139 0.71 17.22 4.75
C ALA A 139 1.76 17.46 5.83
N LEU A 140 2.12 16.43 6.61
CA LEU A 140 3.16 16.50 7.64
C LEU A 140 4.51 16.93 7.03
N GLY A 141 4.93 16.26 5.96
CA GLY A 141 6.15 16.60 5.25
C GLY A 141 6.13 18.01 4.66
N ALA A 142 4.99 18.58 4.28
CA ALA A 142 4.90 19.96 3.80
C ALA A 142 5.07 21.00 4.92
N HIS A 143 4.52 20.72 6.12
CA HIS A 143 4.57 21.60 7.28
C HIS A 143 5.85 21.46 8.12
N ARG A 144 6.74 20.52 7.77
CA ARG A 144 8.02 20.28 8.48
C ARG A 144 8.92 21.50 8.68
N HIS A 145 8.76 22.52 7.85
CA HIS A 145 9.53 23.76 7.97
C HIS A 145 8.98 24.74 9.00
N GLN A 146 7.66 24.72 9.22
CA GLN A 146 7.01 25.66 10.15
C GLN A 146 7.20 25.18 11.59
N LEU A 147 7.20 23.87 11.81
CA LEU A 147 7.38 23.29 13.15
C LEU A 147 8.84 23.22 13.61
N ALA A 148 9.84 23.29 12.71
CA ALA A 148 11.25 23.28 13.12
C ALA A 148 11.68 24.55 13.89
N ASP A 149 10.86 25.60 13.86
CA ASP A 149 11.07 26.84 14.64
C ASP A 149 10.35 26.80 16.00
N ASP A 150 9.55 25.76 16.31
CA ASP A 150 8.77 25.59 17.55
C ASP A 150 9.34 24.45 18.44
N GLU A 151 9.23 24.57 19.78
CA GLU A 151 9.71 23.60 20.79
C GLU A 151 9.00 22.22 20.78
N ASP A 152 8.07 21.98 19.84
CA ASP A 152 7.25 20.76 19.70
C ASP A 152 8.03 19.52 19.21
N ASP A 153 9.30 19.67 18.85
CA ASP A 153 10.09 18.60 18.24
C ASP A 153 10.36 17.42 19.20
N ALA A 154 10.49 17.70 20.50
CA ALA A 154 10.79 16.71 21.53
C ALA A 154 9.65 15.69 21.77
N THR A 155 8.40 16.06 21.45
CA THR A 155 7.21 15.22 21.67
C THR A 155 6.80 14.47 20.39
N LEU A 156 6.99 15.09 19.22
CA LEU A 156 6.57 14.53 17.93
C LEU A 156 7.47 13.40 17.44
N VAL A 157 8.78 13.54 17.60
CA VAL A 157 9.77 12.57 17.08
C VAL A 157 9.58 11.17 17.69
N PRO A 158 9.42 10.98 19.01
CA PRO A 158 9.19 9.66 19.59
C PRO A 158 7.89 9.00 19.10
N VAL A 159 6.81 9.77 18.99
CA VAL A 159 5.52 9.29 18.49
C VAL A 159 5.65 8.82 17.04
N ALA A 160 6.27 9.63 16.19
CA ALA A 160 6.44 9.33 14.79
C ALA A 160 7.33 8.08 14.58
N LYS A 161 8.38 7.90 15.39
CA LYS A 161 9.19 6.67 15.44
C LYS A 161 8.34 5.45 15.82
N ARG A 162 7.50 5.57 16.85
CA ARG A 162 6.58 4.49 17.27
C ARG A 162 5.57 4.12 16.18
N ILE A 163 5.00 5.11 15.47
CA ILE A 163 4.13 4.87 14.31
C ILE A 163 4.90 4.11 13.22
N GLY A 164 6.14 4.53 12.93
CA GLY A 164 7.00 3.85 11.97
C GLY A 164 7.26 2.39 12.32
N GLU A 165 7.51 2.08 13.60
CA GLU A 165 7.67 0.70 14.09
C GLU A 165 6.40 -0.12 13.87
N LEU A 166 5.23 0.41 14.23
CA LEU A 166 3.94 -0.26 14.04
C LEU A 166 3.67 -0.54 12.55
N LEU A 167 3.91 0.44 11.66
CA LEU A 167 3.80 0.25 10.22
C LEU A 167 4.72 -0.87 9.71
N GLY A 168 5.95 -0.95 10.25
CA GLY A 168 6.89 -2.03 9.94
C GLY A 168 6.39 -3.41 10.40
N GLN A 169 5.83 -3.50 11.61
CA GLN A 169 5.24 -4.75 12.12
C GLN A 169 4.04 -5.20 11.27
N ILE A 170 3.15 -4.28 10.89
CA ILE A 170 2.00 -4.58 10.02
C ILE A 170 2.48 -5.06 8.65
N ALA A 171 3.49 -4.40 8.06
CA ALA A 171 4.06 -4.81 6.77
C ALA A 171 4.65 -6.23 6.84
N GLU A 172 5.34 -6.56 7.92
CA GLU A 172 5.91 -7.90 8.13
C GLU A 172 4.81 -8.97 8.32
N GLN A 173 3.77 -8.66 9.08
CA GLN A 173 2.61 -9.54 9.24
C GLN A 173 1.86 -9.75 7.92
N LEU A 174 1.71 -8.71 7.10
CA LEU A 174 1.14 -8.82 5.75
C LEU A 174 1.97 -9.76 4.86
N ASN A 175 3.30 -9.62 4.87
CA ASN A 175 4.19 -10.52 4.13
C ASN A 175 4.07 -11.99 4.59
N LYS A 176 3.93 -12.20 5.90
CA LYS A 176 3.72 -13.53 6.51
C LYS A 176 2.27 -14.03 6.42
N ARG A 177 1.34 -13.19 5.95
CA ARG A 177 -0.12 -13.43 5.95
C ARG A 177 -0.65 -13.81 7.34
N GLN A 178 -0.12 -13.17 8.37
CA GLN A 178 -0.52 -13.35 9.76
C GLN A 178 -1.51 -12.25 10.18
N PRO A 179 -2.42 -12.56 11.12
CA PRO A 179 -3.35 -11.57 11.64
C PRO A 179 -2.61 -10.49 12.44
N VAL A 180 -3.10 -9.25 12.35
CA VAL A 180 -2.48 -8.05 12.91
C VAL A 180 -2.90 -7.80 14.38
N GLU A 181 -3.42 -8.81 15.08
CA GLU A 181 -4.03 -8.65 16.41
C GLU A 181 -3.04 -8.09 17.45
N ALA A 182 -1.80 -8.55 17.44
CA ALA A 182 -0.76 -8.10 18.39
C ALA A 182 -0.41 -6.60 18.25
N THR A 183 -0.68 -6.00 17.09
CA THR A 183 -0.37 -4.60 16.81
C THR A 183 -1.57 -3.69 17.13
N LYS A 184 -2.79 -4.25 17.23
CA LYS A 184 -3.99 -3.46 17.56
C LYS A 184 -3.93 -2.88 18.96
N GLU A 185 -3.50 -3.68 19.94
CA GLU A 185 -3.37 -3.23 21.34
C GLU A 185 -2.34 -2.10 21.43
N GLN A 186 -1.17 -2.29 20.81
CA GLN A 186 -0.10 -1.26 20.78
C GLN A 186 -0.57 0.04 20.09
N ALA A 187 -1.37 -0.07 19.02
CA ALA A 187 -1.93 1.09 18.35
C ALA A 187 -2.99 1.81 19.20
N ALA A 188 -3.83 1.06 19.93
CA ALA A 188 -4.83 1.61 20.84
C ALA A 188 -4.17 2.34 22.03
N GLU A 189 -3.12 1.76 22.60
CA GLU A 189 -2.32 2.41 23.65
C GLU A 189 -1.70 3.73 23.17
N LEU A 190 -1.10 3.73 21.97
CA LEU A 190 -0.51 4.94 21.40
C LEU A 190 -1.58 6.02 21.14
N LEU A 191 -2.75 5.63 20.65
CA LEU A 191 -3.88 6.55 20.45
C LEU A 191 -4.34 7.18 21.78
N ALA A 192 -4.48 6.37 22.82
CA ALA A 192 -4.86 6.86 24.14
C ALA A 192 -3.83 7.86 24.70
N GLN A 193 -2.53 7.59 24.53
CA GLN A 193 -1.46 8.52 24.92
C GLN A 193 -1.54 9.85 24.16
N LEU A 194 -1.82 9.81 22.86
CA LEU A 194 -1.95 11.02 22.04
C LEU A 194 -3.19 11.83 22.40
N GLU A 195 -4.32 11.17 22.67
CA GLU A 195 -5.54 11.84 23.13
C GLU A 195 -5.30 12.53 24.48
N GLU A 196 -4.64 11.85 25.43
CA GLU A 196 -4.28 12.41 26.73
C GLU A 196 -3.32 13.61 26.60
N GLN A 197 -2.28 13.51 25.78
CA GLN A 197 -1.35 14.62 25.51
C GLN A 197 -2.05 15.81 24.84
N SER A 198 -2.96 15.54 23.89
CA SER A 198 -3.74 16.61 23.23
C SER A 198 -4.72 17.30 24.16
N ALA A 199 -5.29 16.56 25.13
CA ALA A 199 -6.18 17.12 26.14
C ALA A 199 -5.43 18.00 27.14
N VAL A 200 -4.21 17.60 27.52
CA VAL A 200 -3.33 18.39 28.40
C VAL A 200 -2.87 19.69 27.72
N ALA A 201 -2.52 19.64 26.43
CA ALA A 201 -2.15 20.82 25.65
C ALA A 201 -3.34 21.80 25.44
N ALA A 202 -4.58 21.30 25.45
CA ALA A 202 -5.78 22.13 25.36
C ALA A 202 -6.19 22.80 26.68
N ASP A 203 -5.71 22.29 27.83
CA ASP A 203 -6.03 22.81 29.17
C ASP A 203 -4.93 23.75 29.73
N GLU A 204 -3.79 23.88 29.04
CA GLU A 204 -2.82 24.95 29.30
C GLU A 204 -3.43 26.28 28.81
N PRO A 205 -3.76 27.24 29.71
CA PRO A 205 -4.28 28.51 29.28
C PRO A 205 -3.21 29.19 28.44
N ALA A 206 -3.54 29.52 27.20
CA ALA A 206 -2.76 30.44 26.38
C ALA A 206 -2.62 31.77 27.14
N ILE A 207 -1.61 31.88 28.02
CA ILE A 207 -1.10 33.14 28.54
C ILE A 207 -0.39 33.79 27.34
N THR A 208 -1.23 34.25 26.42
CA THR A 208 -0.87 35.16 25.36
C THR A 208 -0.43 36.42 26.08
N LEU A 209 0.88 36.55 26.28
CA LEU A 209 1.49 37.75 26.80
C LEU A 209 1.29 38.83 25.73
N TYR A 210 0.11 39.46 25.74
CA TYR A 210 -0.24 40.59 24.91
C TYR A 210 0.78 41.69 25.20
N ARG A 211 1.79 41.80 24.35
CA ARG A 211 2.75 42.89 24.36
C ARG A 211 2.13 44.01 23.50
N PRO A 212 1.57 45.08 24.10
CA PRO A 212 0.99 46.16 23.31
C PRO A 212 2.08 46.76 22.43
N TYR A 213 1.83 46.80 21.13
CA TYR A 213 2.68 47.47 20.15
C TYR A 213 2.74 48.97 20.51
N PRO A 214 3.92 49.58 20.71
CA PRO A 214 3.98 51.00 21.02
C PRO A 214 3.50 51.80 19.79
N LYS A 215 2.46 52.61 20.01
CA LYS A 215 1.89 53.50 19.00
C LYS A 215 2.95 54.52 18.57
N PRO A 216 3.25 54.69 17.26
CA PRO A 216 4.18 55.71 16.82
C PRO A 216 3.59 57.09 17.11
N THR A 217 4.27 57.87 17.93
CA THR A 217 3.99 59.29 18.15
C THR A 217 4.36 60.06 16.89
N THR A 218 3.35 60.48 16.13
CA THR A 218 3.51 61.47 15.06
C THR A 218 3.92 62.82 15.66
N PRO A 219 5.03 63.44 15.24
CA PRO A 219 5.36 64.80 15.65
C PRO A 219 4.45 65.78 14.88
N HIS A 220 3.68 66.57 15.62
CA HIS A 220 3.03 67.76 15.09
C HIS A 220 4.11 68.78 14.68
N ARG A 221 4.05 69.24 13.42
CA ARG A 221 4.57 70.52 12.97
C ARG A 221 3.46 71.25 12.24
#